data_AF-A0A832Y835-F1
#
_entry.id   AF-A0A832Y835-F1
#
_cell.length_a   1.000
_cell.length_b   1.000
_cell.length_c   1.000
_cell.angle_alpha   90.00
_cell.angle_beta   90.00
_cell.angle_gamma   90.00
#
_symmetry.space_group_name_H-M   'P 1'
#
loop_
_entity.id
_entity.type
_entity.pdbx_description
1 polymer ?
#
loop_
_entity_poly.entity_id
_entity_poly.type
_entity_poly.pdbx_seq_one_letter_code
_entity_poly.pdbx_strand_id
1 'polypeptide(L)'
;MVSIQADTVEEYLSKLPENRKESFLEVRQMILDNLPDGYVESTTWGMLSYEVPLEVYPETYNGEPLMFCALAAQKRHLSLYMMSVYQNQDQHQLLLDAFTELGVKPNMGKSCLRFTNSAKIP
;
A
#
# COMPACT_ATOMS: atom_id res chain seq x y z
N MET A 1 5.54 14.32 4.17
CA MET A 1 4.56 13.23 4.06
C MET A 1 3.34 13.66 4.85
N VAL A 2 2.12 13.44 4.36
CA VAL A 2 0.90 13.64 5.17
C VAL A 2 0.52 12.27 5.72
N SER A 3 0.20 12.21 7.00
CA SER A 3 -0.36 11.04 7.68
C SER A 3 -1.79 11.33 8.10
N ILE A 4 -2.64 10.31 8.03
CA ILE A 4 -3.98 10.35 8.62
C ILE A 4 -3.84 9.69 9.99
N GLN A 5 -4.12 10.45 11.06
CA GLN A 5 -4.20 9.88 12.40
C GLN A 5 -5.56 9.20 12.55
N ALA A 6 -5.56 7.90 12.80
CA ALA A 6 -6.77 7.11 12.99
C ALA A 6 -6.45 5.87 13.83
N ASP A 7 -7.32 5.56 14.78
CA ASP A 7 -7.17 4.42 15.68
C ASP A 7 -7.79 3.14 15.08
N THR A 8 -8.68 3.30 14.08
CA THR A 8 -9.30 2.19 13.35
C THR A 8 -9.28 2.39 11.84
N VAL A 9 -9.41 1.28 11.11
CA VAL A 9 -9.54 1.29 9.64
C VAL A 9 -10.74 2.11 9.21
N GLU A 10 -11.89 1.96 9.86
CA GLU A 10 -13.11 2.70 9.54
C GLU A 10 -12.90 4.21 9.70
N GLU A 11 -12.22 4.62 10.78
CA GLU A 11 -11.88 6.01 11.01
C GLU A 11 -10.93 6.51 9.92
N TYR A 12 -9.92 5.73 9.54
CA TYR A 12 -9.00 6.07 8.45
C TYR A 12 -9.74 6.30 7.14
N LEU A 13 -10.62 5.38 6.76
CA LEU A 13 -11.42 5.45 5.53
C LEU A 13 -12.38 6.64 5.52
N SER A 14 -12.90 7.04 6.70
CA SER A 14 -13.75 8.22 6.83
C SER A 14 -13.01 9.54 6.55
N LYS A 15 -11.69 9.56 6.79
CA LYS A 15 -10.82 10.74 6.63
C LYS A 15 -10.19 10.86 5.24
N LEU A 16 -10.47 9.91 4.34
CA LEU A 16 -9.96 9.93 2.97
C LEU A 16 -10.49 11.16 2.19
N PRO A 17 -9.64 11.82 1.38
CA PRO A 17 -10.10 12.87 0.48
C PRO A 17 -11.10 12.31 -0.54
N GLU A 18 -12.27 12.94 -0.65
CA GLU A 18 -13.38 12.47 -1.48
C GLU A 18 -12.96 12.23 -2.95
N ASN A 19 -12.15 13.13 -3.50
CA ASN A 19 -11.67 13.06 -4.88
C ASN A 19 -10.70 11.91 -5.19
N ARG A 20 -10.30 11.12 -4.19
CA ARG A 20 -9.41 9.95 -4.36
C ARG A 20 -9.91 8.72 -3.63
N LYS A 21 -11.06 8.81 -2.96
CA LYS A 21 -11.59 7.76 -2.11
C LYS A 21 -11.93 6.51 -2.92
N GLU A 22 -12.55 6.68 -4.08
CA GLU A 22 -12.87 5.57 -4.99
C GLU A 22 -11.63 4.77 -5.39
N SER A 23 -10.63 5.42 -6.01
CA SER A 23 -9.38 4.72 -6.38
C SER A 23 -8.62 4.16 -5.18
N PHE A 24 -8.72 4.76 -4.00
CA PHE A 24 -8.14 4.19 -2.78
C PHE A 24 -8.84 2.88 -2.42
N LEU A 25 -10.17 2.86 -2.42
CA LEU A 25 -10.96 1.70 -2.04
C LEU A 25 -10.80 0.55 -3.05
N GLU A 26 -10.71 0.84 -4.35
CA GLU A 26 -10.43 -0.18 -5.37
C GLU A 26 -9.08 -0.87 -5.15
N VAL A 27 -8.03 -0.08 -4.88
CA VAL A 27 -6.69 -0.65 -4.60
C VAL A 27 -6.67 -1.39 -3.27
N ARG A 28 -7.37 -0.89 -2.25
CA ARG A 28 -7.56 -1.59 -0.97
C ARG A 28 -8.20 -2.96 -1.21
N GLN A 29 -9.29 -3.02 -1.99
CA GLN A 29 -9.98 -4.28 -2.26
C GLN A 29 -9.07 -5.26 -2.99
N MET A 30 -8.33 -4.80 -4.00
CA MET A 30 -7.35 -5.64 -4.71
C MET A 30 -6.30 -6.22 -3.75
N ILE A 31 -5.79 -5.41 -2.80
CA ILE A 31 -4.84 -5.90 -1.80
C ILE A 31 -5.50 -6.98 -0.93
N LEU A 32 -6.70 -6.73 -0.39
CA LEU A 32 -7.41 -7.67 0.47
C LEU A 32 -7.72 -9.00 -0.25
N ASP A 33 -8.10 -8.95 -1.52
CA ASP A 33 -8.40 -10.14 -2.33
C ASP A 33 -7.16 -11.01 -2.59
N ASN A 34 -5.96 -10.43 -2.49
CA ASN A 34 -4.68 -11.11 -2.72
C ASN A 34 -3.84 -11.26 -1.45
N LEU A 35 -4.37 -10.85 -0.29
CA LEU A 35 -3.63 -10.87 0.97
C LEU A 35 -3.60 -12.30 1.52
N PRO A 36 -2.42 -12.89 1.77
CA PRO A 36 -2.35 -14.23 2.32
C PRO A 36 -2.97 -14.33 3.72
N ASP A 37 -3.46 -15.52 4.08
CA ASP A 37 -3.90 -15.80 5.44
C ASP A 37 -2.80 -15.51 6.47
N GLY A 38 -3.19 -14.95 7.63
CA GLY A 38 -2.28 -14.59 8.71
C GLY A 38 -1.75 -13.16 8.64
N TYR A 39 -2.01 -12.41 7.57
CA TYR A 39 -1.80 -10.96 7.53
C TYR A 39 -3.03 -10.21 8.02
N VAL A 40 -2.82 -9.02 8.57
CA VAL A 40 -3.89 -8.13 9.06
C VAL A 40 -3.80 -6.75 8.43
N GLU A 41 -4.94 -6.08 8.30
CA GLU A 41 -5.05 -4.67 7.92
C GLU A 41 -5.08 -3.79 9.18
N SER A 42 -4.22 -2.78 9.24
CA SER A 42 -4.04 -1.90 10.40
C SER A 42 -3.78 -0.45 10.01
N THR A 43 -3.84 0.48 10.96
CA THR A 43 -3.58 1.92 10.74
C THR A 43 -2.18 2.36 11.20
N THR A 44 -1.18 1.51 11.01
CA THR A 44 0.18 1.76 11.49
C THR A 44 0.89 2.88 10.72
N TRP A 45 1.69 3.68 11.41
CA TRP A 45 2.45 4.83 10.86
C TRP A 45 1.59 5.88 10.12
N GLY A 46 0.30 5.96 10.43
CA GLY A 46 -0.64 6.90 9.80
C GLY A 46 -0.95 6.58 8.33
N MET A 47 -0.82 5.30 7.97
CA MET A 47 -1.16 4.71 6.68
C MET A 47 -2.01 3.46 6.91
N LEU A 48 -2.76 3.05 5.89
CA LEU A 48 -3.41 1.75 5.93
C LEU A 48 -2.36 0.69 5.56
N SER A 49 -1.93 -0.08 6.55
CA SER A 49 -0.82 -1.02 6.43
C SER A 49 -1.33 -2.47 6.46
N TYR A 50 -0.61 -3.35 5.77
CA TYR A 50 -0.89 -4.78 5.75
C TYR A 50 0.35 -5.49 6.26
N GLU A 51 0.20 -6.19 7.38
CA GLU A 51 1.33 -6.64 8.18
C GLU A 51 1.12 -8.02 8.79
N VAL A 52 2.21 -8.69 9.11
CA VAL A 52 2.18 -9.93 9.89
C VAL A 52 2.08 -9.51 11.37
N PRO A 53 0.98 -9.84 12.07
CA PRO A 53 0.82 -9.48 13.47
C PRO A 53 1.80 -10.28 14.35
N LEU A 54 2.16 -9.71 15.49
CA LEU A 54 3.07 -10.37 16.44
C LEU A 54 2.51 -11.69 17.00
N GLU A 55 1.19 -11.88 16.96
CA GLU A 55 0.54 -13.16 17.30
C GLU A 55 0.97 -14.29 16.35
N VAL A 56 1.24 -13.98 15.08
CA VAL A 56 1.71 -14.92 14.06
C VAL A 56 3.23 -14.98 14.05
N TYR A 57 3.91 -13.85 14.24
CA TYR A 57 5.37 -13.77 14.23
C TYR A 57 5.90 -12.85 15.35
N PRO A 58 6.15 -13.38 16.56
CA PRO A 58 6.42 -12.57 17.75
C PRO A 58 7.84 -11.99 17.82
N GLU A 59 8.82 -12.64 17.19
CA GLU A 59 10.23 -12.26 17.28
C GLU A 59 10.68 -11.44 16.05
N THR A 60 10.35 -10.14 16.04
CA THR A 60 10.81 -9.20 15.01
C THR A 60 12.05 -8.42 15.48
N TYR A 61 12.78 -7.83 14.54
CA TYR A 61 14.04 -7.13 14.83
C TYR A 61 13.88 -5.89 15.72
N ASN A 62 12.66 -5.35 15.82
CA ASN A 62 12.33 -4.12 16.56
C ASN A 62 11.10 -4.28 17.46
N GLY A 63 10.52 -5.48 17.58
CA GLY A 63 9.32 -5.72 18.37
C GLY A 63 8.02 -5.15 17.76
N GLU A 64 8.04 -4.71 16.51
CA GLU A 64 6.86 -4.23 15.76
C GLU A 64 6.42 -5.27 14.72
N PRO A 65 5.14 -5.27 14.29
CA PRO A 65 4.66 -6.08 13.17
C PRO A 65 5.47 -5.90 11.88
N LEU A 66 5.58 -6.97 11.08
CA LEU A 66 6.29 -6.92 9.80
C LEU A 66 5.38 -6.44 8.69
N MET A 67 5.54 -5.18 8.27
CA MET A 67 4.77 -4.59 7.17
C MET A 67 5.16 -5.21 5.82
N PHE A 68 4.17 -5.72 5.10
CA PHE A 68 4.29 -6.19 3.72
C PHE A 68 4.10 -5.06 2.73
N CYS A 69 3.00 -4.34 2.84
CA CYS A 69 2.69 -3.18 2.03
C CYS A 69 1.87 -2.14 2.83
N ALA A 70 1.80 -0.92 2.32
CA ALA A 70 0.94 0.11 2.89
C ALA A 70 0.35 1.01 1.81
N LEU A 71 -0.90 1.40 1.98
CA LEU A 71 -1.63 2.33 1.12
C LEU A 71 -1.86 3.66 1.86
N ALA A 72 -1.36 4.74 1.28
CA ALA A 72 -1.36 6.05 1.94
C ALA A 72 -2.02 7.13 1.08
N ALA A 73 -2.92 7.90 1.68
CA ALA A 73 -3.48 9.12 1.10
C ALA A 73 -2.56 10.33 1.36
N GLN A 74 -1.66 10.63 0.42
CA GLN A 74 -0.80 11.82 0.49
C GLN A 74 -1.57 13.08 0.05
N LYS A 75 -1.00 14.27 0.29
CA LYS A 75 -1.63 15.56 -0.06
C LYS A 75 -2.10 15.65 -1.52
N ARG A 76 -1.33 15.10 -2.46
CA ARG A 76 -1.55 15.26 -3.92
C ARG A 76 -1.79 13.95 -4.69
N HIS A 77 -1.55 12.80 -4.07
CA HIS A 77 -1.58 11.50 -4.72
C HIS A 77 -1.87 10.42 -3.67
N LEU A 78 -2.19 9.23 -4.13
CA LEU A 78 -2.13 7.99 -3.35
C LEU A 78 -0.76 7.37 -3.55
N SER A 79 -0.27 6.67 -2.54
CA SER A 79 0.99 5.94 -2.58
C SER A 79 0.78 4.51 -2.10
N LEU A 80 1.18 3.55 -2.93
CA LEU A 80 1.30 2.16 -2.55
C LEU A 80 2.79 1.86 -2.28
N TYR A 81 3.09 1.54 -1.03
CA TYR A 81 4.42 1.14 -0.60
C TYR A 81 4.54 -0.39 -0.66
N MET A 82 5.53 -0.88 -1.41
CA MET A 82 5.81 -2.31 -1.59
C MET A 82 7.29 -2.55 -1.35
N MET A 83 7.63 -3.13 -0.19
CA MET A 83 9.03 -3.42 0.14
C MET A 83 9.57 -4.59 -0.68
N SER A 84 8.72 -5.55 -1.04
CA SER A 84 9.09 -6.69 -1.88
C SER A 84 9.62 -6.27 -3.25
N VAL A 85 8.92 -5.35 -3.94
CA VAL A 85 9.34 -4.80 -5.24
C VAL A 85 10.69 -4.09 -5.12
N TYR A 86 10.95 -3.40 -4.01
CA TYR A 86 12.25 -2.74 -3.81
C TYR A 86 13.41 -3.73 -3.62
N GLN A 87 13.17 -4.83 -2.90
CA GLN A 87 14.20 -5.79 -2.52
C GLN A 87 14.45 -6.87 -3.59
N ASN A 88 13.50 -7.09 -4.49
CA ASN A 88 13.57 -8.13 -5.51
C ASN A 88 13.56 -7.53 -6.92
N GLN A 89 14.67 -7.69 -7.64
CA GLN A 89 14.84 -7.13 -8.99
C GLN A 89 13.88 -7.73 -10.02
N ASP A 90 13.52 -9.00 -9.90
CA ASP A 90 12.59 -9.67 -10.81
C ASP A 90 11.17 -9.11 -10.66
N GLN A 91 10.73 -8.90 -9.40
CA GLN A 91 9.45 -8.26 -9.12
C GLN A 91 9.40 -6.80 -9.58
N HIS A 92 10.53 -6.08 -9.43
CA HIS A 92 10.64 -4.74 -9.96
C HIS A 92 10.54 -4.72 -11.50
N GLN A 93 11.21 -5.64 -12.19
CA GLN A 93 11.16 -5.71 -13.64
C GLN A 93 9.75 -6.10 -14.14
N LEU A 94 9.12 -7.08 -13.49
CA LEU A 94 7.74 -7.48 -13.79
C LEU A 94 6.77 -6.30 -13.72
N LEU A 95 6.91 -5.45 -12.71
CA LEU A 95 6.10 -4.24 -12.57
C LEU A 95 6.35 -3.24 -13.71
N LEU A 96 7.61 -3.03 -14.10
CA LEU A 96 7.97 -2.13 -15.21
C LEU A 96 7.44 -2.64 -16.57
N ASP A 97 7.46 -3.95 -16.78
CA ASP A 97 6.93 -4.57 -18.00
C ASP A 97 5.41 -4.38 -18.06
N ALA A 98 4.70 -4.61 -16.94
CA ALA A 98 3.26 -4.38 -16.85
C ALA A 98 2.86 -2.91 -17.10
N PHE A 99 3.66 -1.95 -16.61
CA PHE A 99 3.47 -0.53 -16.96
C PHE A 99 3.67 -0.25 -18.45
N THR A 100 4.63 -0.93 -19.08
CA THR A 100 4.90 -0.81 -20.52
C THR A 100 3.71 -1.32 -21.33
N GLU A 101 3.13 -2.47 -20.96
CA GLU A 101 1.94 -3.05 -21.57
C GLU A 101 0.70 -2.15 -21.39
N LEU A 102 0.55 -1.53 -20.21
CA LEU A 102 -0.50 -0.56 -19.93
C LEU A 102 -0.34 0.76 -20.74
N GLY A 103 0.85 1.00 -21.31
CA GLY A 103 1.16 2.24 -22.03
C GLY A 103 1.27 3.47 -21.11
N VAL A 104 1.48 3.27 -19.81
CA VAL A 104 1.53 4.32 -18.79
C VAL A 104 2.95 4.41 -18.23
N LYS A 105 3.53 5.62 -18.24
CA LYS A 105 4.83 5.84 -17.61
C LYS A 105 4.69 5.68 -16.07
N PRO A 106 5.46 4.79 -15.43
CA PRO A 106 5.40 4.61 -13.99
C PRO A 106 5.83 5.88 -13.26
N ASN A 107 5.08 6.24 -12.22
CA ASN A 107 5.44 7.30 -11.29
C ASN A 107 5.79 6.66 -9.94
N MET A 108 7.04 6.24 -9.79
CA MET A 108 7.49 5.51 -8.61
C MET A 108 8.85 5.97 -8.10
N GLY A 109 9.04 5.84 -6.78
CA GLY A 109 10.37 5.79 -6.16
C GLY A 109 10.82 4.34 -5.98
N LYS A 110 11.88 4.14 -5.18
CA LYS A 110 12.46 2.81 -4.91
C LYS A 110 11.45 1.75 -4.44
N SER A 111 10.53 2.14 -3.55
CA SER A 111 9.57 1.23 -2.91
C SER A 111 8.14 1.77 -2.92
N CYS A 112 7.87 2.83 -3.68
CA CYS A 112 6.65 3.62 -3.57
C CYS A 112 6.10 3.92 -4.97
N LEU A 113 4.93 3.35 -5.29
CA LEU A 113 4.18 3.65 -6.49
C LEU A 113 3.15 4.76 -6.21
N ARG A 114 3.16 5.82 -7.02
CA ARG A 114 2.30 7.00 -6.84
C ARG A 114 1.26 7.08 -7.94
N PHE A 115 0.01 7.27 -7.55
CA PHE A 115 -1.11 7.34 -8.48
C PHE A 115 -2.20 8.27 -7.96
N THR A 116 -3.12 8.68 -8.83
CA THR A 116 -4.35 9.39 -8.44
C THR A 116 -5.60 8.68 -8.92
N ASN A 117 -5.44 7.78 -9.88
CA ASN A 117 -6.47 6.95 -10.47
C ASN A 117 -5.91 5.52 -10.52
N SER A 118 -6.67 4.58 -10.00
CA SER A 118 -6.43 3.13 -9.99
C SER A 118 -6.28 2.54 -11.39
N ALA A 119 -6.95 3.08 -12.41
CA ALA A 119 -6.76 2.66 -13.80
C ALA A 119 -5.37 3.00 -14.39
N LYS A 120 -4.51 3.70 -13.64
CA LYS A 120 -3.14 4.05 -14.03
C LYS A 120 -2.08 3.23 -13.27
N ILE A 121 -2.48 2.16 -12.61
CA ILE A 121 -1.58 1.15 -12.08
C ILE A 121 -1.92 -0.19 -12.75
N PRO A 122 -0.92 -1.01 -13.11
CA PRO A 122 -1.13 -2.31 -13.73
C PRO A 122 -1.72 -3.33 -12.76
#